data_AF-N4WP46-F1
#
_entry.id   AF-N4WP46-F1
#
_cell.length_a   1.000
_cell.length_b   1.000
_cell.length_c   1.000
_cell.angle_alpha   90.00
_cell.angle_beta   90.00
_cell.angle_gamma   90.00
#
_symmetry.space_group_name_H-M   'P 1'
#
loop_
_entity.id
_entity.type
_entity.pdbx_description
1 polymer ?
#
loop_
_entity_poly.entity_id
_entity_poly.type
_entity_poly.pdbx_seq_one_letter_code
_entity_poly.pdbx_strand_id
1 'polypeptide(L)'
;MPNESPGNTDRNNPGGRGSNMPGGNPGGGGMFNTGEEGPLRLFQESLSGQASWLLPFVLLASLSFLKITRLKQMRFQSKEIIFWLAWLVPVAIFFSIAGFFHQYYLIMLAPPIAALFGAGAINMYQDYKHKKNIKGWLLPIAILITAAFQWYIIMPYDEMIGKGWSYSVLVLGILAFLVFTIVKCMKNNVLQRYGIAMLLILFIGPLYWAATPIVYGGNSMLPAAGPTTQGDMRGIGMENAGGMNEELLNYVKENNTGEEYLFATSSYNTAAPYMIDEGASVMIMNGFSGSDQVYTVEEIEELVAEGKVKYFLISERGFGRQGNDEVTEWLTENGEEITFEESSSTNSDNQSFGDNGSTLYKVTLSEGGSGNE
;
A
#
# COMPACT_ATOMS: atom_id res chain seq x y z
N MET A 1 -61.32 -15.61 -23.65
CA MET A 1 -60.76 -14.49 -24.42
C MET A 1 -61.06 -13.20 -23.68
N PRO A 2 -60.14 -12.24 -23.54
CA PRO A 2 -58.67 -12.33 -23.58
C PRO A 2 -58.05 -11.65 -22.32
N ASN A 3 -56.96 -12.16 -21.75
CA ASN A 3 -55.56 -11.86 -22.07
C ASN A 3 -55.06 -10.60 -21.37
N GLU A 4 -54.23 -10.75 -20.33
CA GLU A 4 -53.00 -9.96 -20.19
C GLU A 4 -51.87 -10.85 -19.66
N SER A 5 -50.76 -10.81 -20.40
CA SER A 5 -49.52 -11.57 -20.24
C SER A 5 -48.59 -10.91 -19.20
N PRO A 6 -47.59 -11.65 -18.69
CA PRO A 6 -46.72 -11.21 -17.61
C PRO A 6 -45.60 -10.30 -18.11
N GLY A 7 -45.46 -9.13 -17.48
CA GLY A 7 -44.41 -8.15 -17.76
C GLY A 7 -43.17 -8.35 -16.92
N ASN A 8 -42.14 -8.90 -17.57
CA ASN A 8 -40.71 -8.67 -17.39
C ASN A 8 -40.04 -9.02 -16.04
N THR A 9 -39.35 -10.16 -16.05
CA THR A 9 -38.23 -10.47 -15.17
C THR A 9 -36.99 -9.67 -15.57
N ASP A 10 -36.66 -8.60 -14.84
CA ASP A 10 -35.32 -8.04 -14.88
C ASP A 10 -34.49 -8.61 -13.71
N ARG A 11 -33.63 -9.56 -14.08
CA ARG A 11 -32.42 -9.92 -13.33
C ARG A 11 -31.40 -8.79 -13.48
N ASN A 12 -30.57 -8.64 -12.44
CA ASN A 12 -29.36 -7.82 -12.33
C ASN A 12 -29.54 -6.31 -12.07
N ASN A 13 -29.42 -5.93 -10.79
CA ASN A 13 -28.46 -4.89 -10.38
C ASN A 13 -28.23 -4.89 -8.85
N PRO A 14 -27.10 -5.39 -8.30
CA PRO A 14 -26.67 -5.01 -6.96
C PRO A 14 -25.81 -3.73 -7.07
N GLY A 15 -26.48 -2.60 -7.29
CA GLY A 15 -25.88 -1.29 -7.07
C GLY A 15 -25.78 -1.05 -5.56
N GLY A 16 -24.65 -1.47 -4.97
CA GLY A 16 -24.32 -1.19 -3.58
C GLY A 16 -24.31 0.32 -3.35
N ARG A 17 -25.22 0.79 -2.49
CA ARG A 17 -25.23 2.16 -1.97
C ARG A 17 -23.95 2.36 -1.16
N GLY A 18 -23.04 3.17 -1.69
CA GLY A 18 -21.90 3.68 -0.94
C GLY A 18 -22.39 4.44 0.29
N SER A 19 -21.97 3.97 1.46
CA SER A 19 -22.06 4.72 2.70
C SER A 19 -21.17 5.95 2.59
N ASN A 20 -21.79 7.11 2.41
CA ASN A 20 -21.14 8.40 2.57
C ASN A 20 -20.65 8.55 4.01
N MET A 21 -19.37 8.27 4.26
CA MET A 21 -18.67 8.79 5.44
C MET A 21 -18.19 10.23 5.16
N PRO A 22 -18.44 11.18 6.07
CA PRO A 22 -18.00 12.56 5.88
C PRO A 22 -16.55 12.77 6.35
N GLY A 23 -15.71 13.36 5.49
CA GLY A 23 -14.45 13.99 5.87
C GLY A 23 -13.17 13.24 5.48
N GLY A 24 -12.82 13.23 4.19
CA GLY A 24 -11.51 12.81 3.71
C GLY A 24 -10.55 13.99 3.55
N ASN A 25 -9.31 13.81 4.02
CA ASN A 25 -8.16 14.69 3.85
C ASN A 25 -7.99 15.11 2.36
N PRO A 26 -7.40 16.26 2.03
CA PRO A 26 -7.25 16.71 0.64
C PRO A 26 -6.14 15.91 -0.05
N GLY A 27 -6.50 14.73 -0.56
CA GLY A 27 -5.64 13.81 -1.29
C GLY A 27 -6.49 12.70 -1.88
N GLY A 28 -7.12 12.98 -3.03
CA GLY A 28 -8.15 12.14 -3.63
C GLY A 28 -7.68 10.70 -3.94
N GLY A 29 -8.15 9.76 -3.13
CA GLY A 29 -8.09 8.33 -3.38
C GLY A 29 -9.01 7.62 -2.39
N GLY A 30 -9.76 6.61 -2.83
CA GLY A 30 -10.59 5.79 -1.93
C GLY A 30 -9.76 5.08 -0.85
N MET A 31 -10.35 4.10 -0.15
CA MET A 31 -9.75 3.38 1.00
C MET A 31 -8.30 2.86 0.80
N PHE A 32 -7.85 2.69 -0.45
CA PHE A 32 -6.51 2.19 -0.81
C PHE A 32 -5.59 3.23 -1.47
N ASN A 33 -6.02 4.50 -1.54
CA ASN A 33 -5.30 5.61 -2.15
C ASN A 33 -4.76 5.30 -3.57
N THR A 34 -5.60 4.72 -4.43
CA THR A 34 -5.22 4.34 -5.81
C THR A 34 -5.60 5.39 -6.86
N GLY A 35 -6.24 6.50 -6.48
CA GLY A 35 -6.72 7.51 -7.41
C GLY A 35 -7.89 7.07 -8.30
N GLU A 36 -8.35 7.97 -9.15
CA GLU A 36 -9.45 7.78 -10.09
C GLU A 36 -9.01 7.01 -11.33
N GLU A 37 -9.81 6.02 -11.76
CA GLU A 37 -9.56 5.26 -12.98
C GLU A 37 -9.45 6.15 -14.22
N GLY A 38 -8.44 5.92 -15.04
CA GLY A 38 -8.28 6.64 -16.30
C GLY A 38 -6.83 6.68 -16.80
N PRO A 39 -6.62 7.16 -18.05
CA PRO A 39 -5.30 7.17 -18.70
C PRO A 39 -4.22 7.97 -17.95
N LEU A 40 -4.64 8.89 -17.07
CA LEU A 40 -3.74 9.75 -16.29
C LEU A 40 -3.58 9.28 -14.84
N ARG A 41 -4.14 8.13 -14.44
CA ARG A 41 -4.13 7.66 -13.05
C ARG A 41 -2.73 7.57 -12.45
N LEU A 42 -1.75 7.10 -13.23
CA LEU A 42 -0.34 7.04 -12.80
C LEU A 42 0.29 8.41 -12.55
N PHE A 43 -0.31 9.49 -13.06
CA PHE A 43 0.16 10.86 -12.87
C PHE A 43 -0.58 11.61 -11.77
N GLN A 44 -1.61 11.00 -11.16
CA GLN A 44 -2.33 11.60 -10.05
C GLN A 44 -1.49 11.57 -8.78
N GLU A 45 -1.76 12.50 -7.87
CA GLU A 45 -1.10 12.63 -6.57
C GLU A 45 -0.99 11.29 -5.82
N SER A 46 -2.08 10.53 -5.79
CA SER A 46 -2.20 9.22 -5.12
C SER A 46 -1.17 8.17 -5.56
N LEU A 47 -0.76 8.14 -6.85
CA LEU A 47 0.16 7.11 -7.38
C LEU A 47 1.50 7.67 -7.85
N SER A 48 1.55 8.96 -8.17
CA SER A 48 2.69 9.58 -8.86
C SER A 48 4.00 9.46 -8.09
N GLY A 49 3.93 9.58 -6.76
CA GLY A 49 5.07 9.41 -5.85
C GLY A 49 5.60 7.98 -5.72
N GLN A 50 4.87 6.96 -6.20
CA GLN A 50 5.26 5.55 -6.02
C GLN A 50 6.23 5.08 -7.11
N ALA A 51 5.90 5.29 -8.38
CA ALA A 51 6.73 4.80 -9.50
C ALA A 51 6.84 5.75 -10.71
N SER A 52 6.12 6.88 -10.71
CA SER A 52 5.95 7.69 -11.93
C SER A 52 6.98 8.81 -12.12
N TRP A 53 7.89 9.00 -11.16
CA TRP A 53 8.88 10.08 -11.13
C TRP A 53 9.61 10.37 -12.44
N LEU A 54 10.00 9.34 -13.18
CA LEU A 54 10.76 9.45 -14.43
C LEU A 54 9.89 9.14 -15.67
N LEU A 55 8.60 8.88 -15.49
CA LEU A 55 7.70 8.51 -16.57
C LEU A 55 7.59 9.61 -17.64
N PRO A 56 7.51 10.92 -17.32
CA PRO A 56 7.54 11.96 -18.35
C PRO A 56 8.81 11.95 -19.21
N PHE A 57 9.97 11.70 -18.58
CA PHE A 57 11.24 11.54 -19.30
C PHE A 57 11.20 10.34 -20.24
N VAL A 58 10.72 9.20 -19.74
CA VAL A 58 10.63 7.93 -20.49
C VAL A 58 9.69 8.06 -21.70
N LEU A 59 8.59 8.79 -21.57
CA LEU A 59 7.68 9.05 -22.70
C LEU A 59 8.39 9.82 -23.83
N LEU A 60 9.11 10.89 -23.50
CA LEU A 60 9.86 11.68 -24.48
C LEU A 60 11.08 10.93 -25.04
N ALA A 61 11.77 10.16 -24.19
CA ALA A 61 12.83 9.26 -24.59
C ALA A 61 12.32 8.23 -25.62
N SER A 62 11.13 7.68 -25.41
CA SER A 62 10.51 6.72 -26.34
C SER A 62 10.25 7.34 -27.72
N LEU A 63 9.86 8.63 -27.78
CA LEU A 63 9.73 9.37 -29.05
C LEU A 63 11.06 9.52 -29.80
N SER A 64 12.19 9.59 -29.09
CA SER A 64 13.51 9.69 -29.72
C SER A 64 13.85 8.44 -30.56
N PHE A 65 13.32 7.28 -30.15
CA PHE A 65 13.54 5.99 -30.80
C PHE A 65 12.60 5.69 -31.96
N LEU A 66 11.51 6.44 -32.10
CA LEU A 66 10.59 6.30 -33.24
C LEU A 66 11.35 6.61 -34.54
N LYS A 67 11.70 5.53 -35.24
CA LYS A 67 12.08 5.51 -36.65
C LYS A 67 11.09 4.58 -37.32
N ILE A 68 10.34 5.09 -38.30
CA ILE A 68 9.42 4.27 -39.09
C ILE A 68 10.29 3.37 -39.99
N THR A 69 10.70 2.24 -39.44
CA THR A 69 11.43 1.19 -40.17
C THR A 69 10.66 -0.11 -40.00
N ARG A 70 10.53 -0.89 -41.08
CA ARG A 70 9.87 -2.20 -41.03
C ARG A 70 10.58 -3.08 -39.99
N LEU A 71 9.82 -3.83 -39.18
CA LEU A 71 10.33 -4.74 -38.13
C LEU A 71 11.50 -5.62 -38.57
N LYS A 72 11.48 -6.11 -39.82
CA LYS A 72 12.54 -6.95 -40.41
C LYS A 72 13.88 -6.21 -40.67
N GLN A 73 13.86 -4.88 -40.73
CA GLN A 73 15.03 -4.02 -40.98
C GLN A 73 15.49 -3.29 -39.70
N MET A 74 14.92 -3.64 -38.54
CA MET A 74 15.25 -3.00 -37.27
C MET A 74 16.59 -3.51 -36.71
N ARG A 75 17.43 -2.58 -36.27
CA ARG A 75 18.66 -2.88 -35.53
C ARG A 75 18.33 -3.54 -34.19
N PHE A 76 19.27 -4.30 -33.63
CA PHE A 76 19.13 -4.98 -32.34
C PHE A 76 18.69 -4.03 -31.20
N GLN A 77 19.30 -2.85 -31.10
CA GLN A 77 18.93 -1.80 -30.16
C GLN A 77 17.44 -1.42 -30.23
N SER A 78 16.85 -1.41 -31.42
CA SER A 78 15.45 -1.08 -31.59
C SER A 78 14.50 -2.20 -31.14
N LYS A 79 14.99 -3.45 -31.09
CA LYS A 79 14.23 -4.60 -30.55
C LYS A 79 14.20 -4.60 -29.02
N GLU A 80 15.30 -4.20 -28.37
CA GLU A 80 15.36 -4.05 -26.91
C GLU A 80 14.37 -3.00 -26.41
N ILE A 81 14.25 -1.86 -27.12
CA ILE A 81 13.27 -0.83 -26.78
C ILE A 81 11.85 -1.33 -26.93
N ILE A 82 11.56 -2.09 -28.00
CA ILE A 82 10.24 -2.73 -28.17
C ILE A 82 9.95 -3.67 -27.00
N PHE A 83 10.93 -4.46 -26.56
CA PHE A 83 10.77 -5.35 -25.41
C PHE A 83 10.38 -4.56 -24.14
N TRP A 84 11.12 -3.50 -23.82
CA TRP A 84 10.83 -2.68 -22.64
C TRP A 84 9.50 -1.93 -22.73
N LEU A 85 9.12 -1.46 -23.93
CA LEU A 85 7.80 -0.84 -24.15
C LEU A 85 6.67 -1.87 -24.09
N ALA A 86 6.89 -3.09 -24.58
CA ALA A 86 5.94 -4.19 -24.50
C ALA A 86 5.73 -4.68 -23.06
N TRP A 87 6.67 -4.39 -22.14
CA TRP A 87 6.45 -4.51 -20.70
C TRP A 87 5.74 -3.28 -20.15
N LEU A 88 6.31 -2.08 -20.34
CA LEU A 88 5.84 -0.85 -19.70
C LEU A 88 4.38 -0.55 -20.03
N VAL A 89 4.01 -0.62 -21.32
CA VAL A 89 2.71 -0.16 -21.79
C VAL A 89 1.57 -1.02 -21.26
N PRO A 90 1.58 -2.37 -21.36
CA PRO A 90 0.50 -3.18 -20.79
C PRO A 90 0.37 -3.03 -19.28
N VAL A 91 1.50 -2.97 -18.54
CA VAL A 91 1.48 -2.80 -17.08
C VAL A 91 0.92 -1.42 -16.70
N ALA A 92 1.33 -0.36 -17.40
CA ALA A 92 0.80 0.99 -17.19
C ALA A 92 -0.70 1.08 -17.51
N ILE A 93 -1.16 0.43 -18.59
CA ILE A 93 -2.59 0.35 -18.95
C ILE A 93 -3.36 -0.39 -17.87
N PHE A 94 -2.87 -1.56 -17.41
CA PHE A 94 -3.52 -2.34 -16.35
C PHE A 94 -3.74 -1.48 -15.11
N PHE A 95 -2.71 -0.81 -14.60
CA PHE A 95 -2.86 0.05 -13.42
C PHE A 95 -3.72 1.30 -13.66
N SER A 96 -3.90 1.72 -14.90
CA SER A 96 -4.78 2.84 -15.24
C SER A 96 -6.27 2.47 -15.16
N ILE A 97 -6.62 1.19 -15.31
CA ILE A 97 -8.02 0.70 -15.38
C ILE A 97 -8.38 -0.32 -14.29
N ALA A 98 -7.42 -0.83 -13.53
CA ALA A 98 -7.68 -1.86 -12.52
C ALA A 98 -8.56 -1.33 -11.38
N GLY A 99 -9.63 -2.06 -11.04
CA GLY A 99 -10.53 -1.66 -9.96
C GLY A 99 -9.89 -1.76 -8.57
N PHE A 100 -8.97 -2.71 -8.37
CA PHE A 100 -8.31 -2.92 -7.08
C PHE A 100 -6.85 -3.33 -7.25
N PHE A 101 -5.97 -2.68 -6.50
CA PHE A 101 -4.57 -3.05 -6.32
C PHE A 101 -3.99 -2.27 -5.13
N HIS A 102 -2.77 -2.60 -4.71
CA HIS A 102 -2.03 -1.85 -3.72
C HIS A 102 -0.87 -1.09 -4.36
N GLN A 103 -0.54 0.07 -3.82
CA GLN A 103 0.46 0.99 -4.38
C GLN A 103 1.81 0.31 -4.65
N TYR A 104 2.26 -0.60 -3.78
CA TYR A 104 3.51 -1.33 -3.94
C TYR A 104 3.58 -2.23 -5.18
N TYR A 105 2.44 -2.62 -5.78
CA TYR A 105 2.44 -3.35 -7.06
C TYR A 105 3.02 -2.52 -8.21
N LEU A 106 3.06 -1.19 -8.09
CA LEU A 106 3.66 -0.30 -9.10
C LEU A 106 5.17 -0.52 -9.25
N ILE A 107 5.82 -1.26 -8.34
CA ILE A 107 7.21 -1.70 -8.49
C ILE A 107 7.45 -2.42 -9.83
N MET A 108 6.42 -3.04 -10.41
CA MET A 108 6.48 -3.69 -11.73
C MET A 108 6.84 -2.72 -12.88
N LEU A 109 6.65 -1.42 -12.70
CA LEU A 109 7.03 -0.38 -13.67
C LEU A 109 8.52 0.00 -13.57
N ALA A 110 9.19 -0.30 -12.46
CA ALA A 110 10.54 0.19 -12.19
C ALA A 110 11.59 -0.34 -13.20
N PRO A 111 11.68 -1.66 -13.51
CA PRO A 111 12.65 -2.16 -14.47
C PRO A 111 12.54 -1.53 -15.87
N PRO A 112 11.36 -1.49 -16.52
CA PRO A 112 11.26 -0.87 -17.85
C PRO A 112 11.48 0.64 -17.82
N ILE A 113 11.06 1.36 -16.76
CA ILE A 113 11.36 2.79 -16.61
C ILE A 113 12.88 3.02 -16.55
N ALA A 114 13.60 2.24 -15.73
CA ALA A 114 15.05 2.37 -15.59
C ALA A 114 15.79 2.09 -16.91
N ALA A 115 15.42 1.02 -17.61
CA ALA A 115 16.03 0.66 -18.90
C ALA A 115 15.76 1.72 -19.98
N LEU A 116 14.51 2.18 -20.10
CA LEU A 116 14.13 3.19 -21.09
C LEU A 116 14.69 4.57 -20.77
N PHE A 117 14.80 4.94 -19.48
CA PHE A 117 15.46 6.17 -19.05
C PHE A 117 16.94 6.14 -19.43
N GLY A 118 17.67 5.07 -19.06
CA GLY A 118 19.10 4.94 -19.35
C GLY A 118 19.42 4.93 -20.84
N ALA A 119 18.76 4.06 -21.60
CA ALA A 119 18.95 4.00 -23.06
C ALA A 119 18.50 5.31 -23.74
N GLY A 120 17.34 5.83 -23.31
CA GLY A 120 16.74 7.05 -23.82
C GLY A 120 17.59 8.29 -23.62
N ALA A 121 18.16 8.45 -22.43
CA ALA A 121 19.06 9.54 -22.10
C ALA A 121 20.26 9.56 -23.05
N ILE A 122 20.88 8.39 -23.29
CA ILE A 122 22.03 8.28 -24.21
C ILE A 122 21.62 8.59 -25.65
N ASN A 123 20.48 8.08 -26.12
CA ASN A 123 20.02 8.33 -27.49
C ASN A 123 19.66 9.80 -27.73
N MET A 124 18.88 10.40 -26.83
CA MET A 124 18.57 11.83 -26.89
C MET A 124 19.82 12.70 -26.78
N TYR A 125 20.82 12.28 -26.01
CA TYR A 125 22.10 12.95 -25.90
C TYR A 125 22.93 12.87 -27.19
N GLN A 126 22.89 11.75 -27.90
CA GLN A 126 23.50 11.64 -29.24
C GLN A 126 22.81 12.60 -30.22
N ASP A 127 21.47 12.61 -30.26
CA ASP A 127 20.70 13.56 -31.07
C ASP A 127 20.97 15.02 -30.69
N TYR A 128 21.17 15.29 -29.40
CA TYR A 128 21.51 16.60 -28.85
C TYR A 128 22.86 17.12 -29.35
N LYS A 129 23.87 16.25 -29.49
CA LYS A 129 25.19 16.58 -30.06
C LYS A 129 25.11 16.95 -31.55
N HIS A 130 24.14 16.42 -32.29
CA HIS A 130 23.97 16.72 -33.71
C HIS A 130 23.29 18.07 -33.92
N LYS A 131 24.09 19.09 -34.27
CA LYS A 131 23.72 20.52 -34.31
C LYS A 131 22.49 20.88 -35.17
N LYS A 132 22.12 20.08 -36.17
CA LYS A 132 20.99 20.33 -37.09
C LYS A 132 19.76 19.45 -36.82
N ASN A 133 19.81 18.55 -35.84
CA ASN A 133 18.71 17.63 -35.56
C ASN A 133 17.70 18.28 -34.60
N ILE A 134 16.45 18.45 -35.06
CA ILE A 134 15.35 18.97 -34.22
C ILE A 134 15.07 18.07 -33.01
N LYS A 135 15.30 16.75 -33.16
CA LYS A 135 15.19 15.79 -32.04
C LYS A 135 16.17 16.07 -30.90
N GLY A 136 17.24 16.82 -31.17
CA GLY A 136 18.16 17.24 -30.13
C GLY A 136 17.56 18.25 -29.13
N TRP A 137 16.30 18.68 -29.27
CA TRP A 137 15.55 19.42 -28.25
C TRP A 137 14.79 18.50 -27.28
N LEU A 138 14.63 17.21 -27.58
CA LEU A 138 13.94 16.28 -26.70
C LEU A 138 14.60 16.17 -25.33
N LEU A 139 15.95 16.18 -25.26
CA LEU A 139 16.68 16.09 -24.00
C LEU A 139 16.37 17.27 -23.04
N PRO A 140 16.57 18.55 -23.40
CA PRO A 140 16.22 19.66 -22.51
C PRO A 140 14.74 19.69 -22.18
N ILE A 141 13.84 19.43 -23.15
CA ILE A 141 12.39 19.40 -22.89
C ILE A 141 12.04 18.29 -21.89
N ALA A 142 12.64 17.11 -22.01
CA ALA A 142 12.42 16.01 -21.08
C ALA A 142 12.87 16.34 -19.66
N ILE A 143 14.00 17.02 -19.51
CA ILE A 143 14.47 17.51 -18.20
C ILE A 143 13.44 18.47 -17.59
N LEU A 144 12.98 19.46 -18.35
CA LEU A 144 12.05 20.47 -17.86
C LEU A 144 10.70 19.87 -17.45
N ILE A 145 10.11 19.05 -18.32
CA ILE A 145 8.79 18.43 -18.06
C ILE A 145 8.90 17.46 -16.87
N THR A 146 9.98 16.70 -16.77
CA THR A 146 10.19 15.79 -15.64
C THR A 146 10.37 16.58 -14.34
N ALA A 147 11.18 17.64 -14.32
CA ALA A 147 11.35 18.47 -13.13
C ALA A 147 10.05 19.15 -12.68
N ALA A 148 9.23 19.63 -13.62
CA ALA A 148 7.91 20.19 -13.31
C ALA A 148 6.97 19.12 -12.72
N PHE A 149 7.01 17.90 -13.24
CA PHE A 149 6.24 16.79 -12.69
C PHE A 149 6.74 16.36 -11.30
N GLN A 150 8.04 16.34 -11.07
CA GLN A 150 8.59 16.08 -9.73
C GLN A 150 8.21 17.16 -8.73
N TRP A 151 8.20 18.43 -9.15
CA TRP A 151 7.64 19.51 -8.33
C TRP A 151 6.16 19.27 -8.00
N TYR A 152 5.35 18.85 -8.97
CA TYR A 152 3.95 18.49 -8.75
C TYR A 152 3.79 17.35 -7.71
N ILE A 153 4.67 16.34 -7.74
CA ILE A 153 4.65 15.25 -6.74
C ILE A 153 4.98 15.78 -5.33
N ILE A 154 5.93 16.73 -5.23
CA ILE A 154 6.48 17.16 -3.93
C ILE A 154 5.64 18.27 -3.28
N MET A 155 5.07 19.18 -4.08
CA MET A 155 4.36 20.38 -3.58
C MET A 155 3.25 20.08 -2.55
N PRO A 156 2.44 19.00 -2.68
CA PRO A 156 1.44 18.67 -1.65
C PRO A 156 2.03 18.44 -0.25
N TYR A 157 3.31 18.08 -0.17
CA TYR A 157 4.03 17.78 1.07
C TYR A 157 4.80 18.98 1.64
N ASP A 158 4.67 20.17 1.03
CA ASP A 158 5.42 21.37 1.38
C ASP A 158 5.28 21.79 2.87
N GLU A 159 4.14 21.52 3.49
CA GLU A 159 3.92 21.79 4.92
C GLU A 159 4.69 20.83 5.83
N MET A 160 4.87 19.58 5.40
CA MET A 160 5.50 18.53 6.19
C MET A 160 7.03 18.54 6.07
N ILE A 161 7.55 18.69 4.85
CA ILE A 161 9.00 18.61 4.59
C ILE A 161 9.63 19.98 4.32
N GLY A 162 8.81 21.02 4.18
CA GLY A 162 9.22 22.38 3.85
C GLY A 162 9.29 22.63 2.35
N LYS A 163 8.76 23.80 1.94
CA LYS A 163 8.75 24.33 0.56
C LYS A 163 10.11 24.34 -0.14
N GLY A 164 11.21 24.30 0.63
CA GLY A 164 12.56 24.23 0.09
C GLY A 164 12.77 23.04 -0.83
N TRP A 165 12.17 21.88 -0.55
CA TRP A 165 12.35 20.67 -1.37
C TRP A 165 11.70 20.79 -2.75
N SER A 166 10.41 21.15 -2.80
CA SER A 166 9.68 21.30 -4.07
C SER A 166 10.35 22.35 -4.95
N TYR A 167 10.66 23.53 -4.40
CA TYR A 167 11.33 24.58 -5.14
C TYR A 167 12.76 24.20 -5.56
N SER A 168 13.51 23.47 -4.74
CA SER A 168 14.87 23.04 -5.12
C SER A 168 14.86 22.12 -6.33
N VAL A 169 13.97 21.12 -6.37
CA VAL A 169 13.85 20.21 -7.52
C VAL A 169 13.44 20.97 -8.78
N LEU A 170 12.48 21.89 -8.66
CA LEU A 170 12.05 22.73 -9.78
C LEU A 170 13.18 23.63 -10.30
N VAL A 171 13.85 24.37 -9.41
CA VAL A 171 14.92 25.30 -9.75
C VAL A 171 16.11 24.57 -10.36
N LEU A 172 16.55 23.46 -9.77
CA LEU A 172 17.66 22.67 -10.32
C LEU A 172 17.31 22.09 -11.69
N GLY A 173 16.06 21.66 -11.89
CA GLY A 173 15.56 21.22 -13.19
C GLY A 173 15.54 22.33 -14.25
N ILE A 174 15.08 23.53 -13.88
CA ILE A 174 15.11 24.72 -14.75
C ILE A 174 16.56 25.10 -15.08
N LEU A 175 17.46 25.11 -14.10
CA LEU A 175 18.87 25.39 -14.32
C LEU A 175 19.50 24.36 -15.27
N ALA A 176 19.24 23.07 -15.08
CA ALA A 176 19.70 22.03 -15.99
C ALA A 176 19.15 22.25 -17.41
N PHE A 177 17.85 22.52 -17.56
CA PHE A 177 17.23 22.87 -18.84
C PHE A 177 17.91 24.07 -19.52
N LEU A 178 18.16 25.15 -18.78
CA LEU A 178 18.82 26.35 -19.29
C LEU A 178 20.25 26.06 -19.72
N VAL A 179 21.03 25.33 -18.92
CA VAL A 179 22.40 24.94 -19.28
C VAL A 179 22.39 24.10 -20.56
N PHE A 180 21.56 23.07 -20.67
CA PHE A 180 21.47 22.26 -21.89
C PHE A 180 21.02 23.10 -23.10
N THR A 181 20.12 24.06 -22.91
CA THR A 181 19.66 24.96 -23.98
C THR A 181 20.78 25.90 -24.45
N ILE A 182 21.46 26.57 -23.52
CA ILE A 182 22.57 27.48 -23.79
C ILE A 182 23.72 26.74 -24.47
N VAL A 183 24.11 25.57 -23.96
CA VAL A 183 25.17 24.74 -24.53
C VAL A 183 24.85 24.33 -25.97
N LYS A 184 23.57 24.04 -26.27
CA LYS A 184 23.11 23.73 -27.63
C LYS A 184 23.25 24.93 -28.55
N CYS A 185 22.82 26.10 -28.10
CA CYS A 185 22.88 27.35 -28.86
C CYS A 185 24.31 27.84 -29.08
N MET A 186 25.18 27.76 -28.07
CA MET A 186 26.59 28.16 -28.12
C MET A 186 27.50 27.18 -28.88
N LYS A 187 27.01 25.96 -29.16
CA LYS A 187 27.75 24.93 -29.92
C LYS A 187 29.07 24.49 -29.26
N ASN A 188 29.17 24.54 -27.92
CA ASN A 188 30.39 24.21 -27.15
C ASN A 188 30.51 22.70 -26.86
N ASN A 189 31.43 22.02 -27.54
CA ASN A 189 31.55 20.55 -27.48
C ASN A 189 32.09 20.00 -26.14
N VAL A 190 32.84 20.79 -25.36
CA VAL A 190 33.41 20.35 -24.06
C VAL A 190 32.31 20.30 -23.01
N LEU A 191 31.50 21.37 -22.93
CA LEU A 191 30.40 21.45 -21.98
C LEU A 191 29.28 20.46 -22.33
N GLN A 192 29.11 20.13 -23.62
CA GLN A 192 28.27 19.01 -24.05
C GLN A 192 28.75 17.67 -23.48
N ARG A 193 30.06 17.38 -23.42
CA ARG A 193 30.60 16.10 -22.94
C ARG A 193 30.30 15.83 -21.47
N TYR A 194 30.44 16.84 -20.62
CA TYR A 194 30.23 16.70 -19.18
C TYR A 194 28.79 16.94 -18.73
N GLY A 195 27.96 17.58 -19.58
CA GLY A 195 26.58 17.93 -19.25
C GLY A 195 25.66 16.75 -18.93
N ILE A 196 25.95 15.54 -19.42
CA ILE A 196 25.10 14.37 -19.16
C ILE A 196 25.03 13.99 -17.68
N ALA A 197 26.08 14.29 -16.90
CA ALA A 197 26.07 14.07 -15.45
C ALA A 197 25.01 14.92 -14.72
N MET A 198 24.56 16.04 -15.32
CA MET A 198 23.48 16.85 -14.74
C MET A 198 22.13 16.14 -14.72
N LEU A 199 21.96 15.03 -15.45
CA LEU A 199 20.75 14.19 -15.33
C LEU A 199 20.60 13.58 -13.94
N LEU A 200 21.70 13.49 -13.16
CA LEU A 200 21.65 13.05 -11.76
C LEU A 200 20.75 13.94 -10.88
N ILE A 201 20.53 15.20 -11.28
CA ILE A 201 19.60 16.11 -10.58
C ILE A 201 18.17 15.53 -10.55
N LEU A 202 17.75 14.82 -11.60
CA LEU A 202 16.42 14.21 -11.68
C LEU A 202 16.23 13.06 -10.67
N PHE A 203 17.30 12.61 -10.01
CA PHE A 203 17.23 11.57 -8.98
C PHE A 203 17.12 12.12 -7.56
N ILE A 204 17.27 13.42 -7.34
CA ILE A 204 17.18 14.02 -5.99
C ILE A 204 15.82 13.72 -5.36
N GLY A 205 14.72 14.02 -6.06
CA GLY A 205 13.36 13.73 -5.60
C GLY A 205 13.11 12.24 -5.36
N PRO A 206 13.30 11.37 -6.37
CA PRO A 206 13.09 9.93 -6.23
C PRO A 206 13.92 9.27 -5.12
N LEU A 207 15.18 9.70 -4.94
CA LEU A 207 16.05 9.15 -3.88
C LEU A 207 15.58 9.56 -2.49
N TYR A 208 15.15 10.82 -2.34
CA TYR A 208 14.54 11.26 -1.09
C TYR A 208 13.25 10.47 -0.80
N TRP A 209 12.38 10.30 -1.81
CA TRP A 209 11.15 9.51 -1.68
C TRP A 209 11.41 8.04 -1.32
N ALA A 210 12.40 7.41 -1.96
CA ALA A 210 12.78 6.03 -1.66
C ALA A 210 13.37 5.85 -0.25
N ALA A 211 13.90 6.93 0.35
CA ALA A 211 14.42 6.92 1.71
C ALA A 211 13.32 7.16 2.77
N THR A 212 12.12 7.62 2.40
CA THR A 212 11.10 7.98 3.40
C THR A 212 10.66 6.82 4.29
N PRO A 213 10.55 5.56 3.84
CA PRO A 213 10.19 4.45 4.75
C PRO A 213 11.23 4.24 5.86
N ILE A 214 12.49 4.62 5.63
CA ILE A 214 13.57 4.56 6.62
C ILE A 214 13.51 5.77 7.57
N VAL A 215 13.21 6.95 7.03
CA VAL A 215 13.25 8.22 7.78
C VAL A 215 12.00 8.45 8.63
N TYR A 216 10.83 8.12 8.11
CA TYR A 216 9.52 8.38 8.73
C TYR A 216 8.90 7.11 9.34
N GLY A 217 9.53 5.95 9.15
CA GLY A 217 8.89 4.66 9.37
C GLY A 217 7.93 4.31 8.24
N GLY A 218 7.39 3.09 8.26
CA GLY A 218 6.48 2.62 7.23
C GLY A 218 5.55 1.53 7.75
N ASN A 219 4.49 1.28 6.99
CA ASN A 219 3.60 0.15 7.23
C ASN A 219 4.12 -1.07 6.47
N SER A 220 4.51 -2.13 7.18
CA SER A 220 5.04 -3.37 6.57
C SER A 220 3.98 -4.15 5.79
N MET A 221 2.70 -3.98 6.10
CA MET A 221 1.59 -4.65 5.41
C MET A 221 1.17 -3.92 4.14
N LEU A 222 1.23 -2.58 4.15
CA LEU A 222 0.90 -1.72 3.01
C LEU A 222 2.07 -0.76 2.73
N PRO A 223 3.19 -1.25 2.17
CA PRO A 223 4.33 -0.40 1.87
C PRO A 223 3.97 0.70 0.86
N ALA A 224 4.32 1.93 1.21
CA ALA A 224 4.17 3.10 0.36
C ALA A 224 5.35 4.05 0.58
N ALA A 225 5.79 4.72 -0.48
CA ALA A 225 6.79 5.78 -0.41
C ALA A 225 6.15 7.16 -0.29
N GLY A 226 6.85 8.08 0.34
CA GLY A 226 6.42 9.46 0.60
C GLY A 226 6.48 9.84 2.07
N PRO A 227 6.55 11.14 2.38
CA PRO A 227 6.38 11.64 3.73
C PRO A 227 4.93 11.35 4.18
N THR A 228 4.75 10.51 5.20
CA THR A 228 3.44 10.23 5.79
C THR A 228 3.43 10.67 7.25
N THR A 229 2.31 11.24 7.70
CA THR A 229 2.08 11.41 9.13
C THR A 229 1.42 10.15 9.66
N GLN A 230 1.70 9.77 10.92
CA GLN A 230 1.09 8.62 11.59
C GLN A 230 -0.47 8.65 11.54
N GLY A 231 -1.06 9.83 11.31
CA GLY A 231 -2.51 10.05 11.17
C GLY A 231 -3.12 9.65 9.81
N ASP A 232 -2.36 9.59 8.71
CA ASP A 232 -2.88 9.16 7.41
C ASP A 232 -3.25 7.66 7.38
N MET A 233 -2.76 6.90 8.37
CA MET A 233 -3.08 5.48 8.57
C MET A 233 -4.41 5.24 9.31
N ARG A 234 -5.02 6.28 9.90
CA ARG A 234 -6.27 6.16 10.66
C ARG A 234 -7.49 5.84 9.78
N GLY A 235 -7.44 6.21 8.50
CA GLY A 235 -8.56 6.03 7.57
C GLY A 235 -8.81 4.58 7.12
N ILE A 236 -7.88 3.65 7.35
CA ILE A 236 -8.01 2.23 6.99
C ILE A 236 -8.44 1.41 8.22
N GLY A 237 -8.75 2.05 9.35
CA GLY A 237 -9.13 1.39 10.60
C GLY A 237 -8.08 0.37 11.11
N MET A 238 -6.85 0.53 10.64
CA MET A 238 -5.64 -0.14 11.14
C MET A 238 -4.98 0.70 12.25
N GLU A 239 -5.73 1.62 12.86
CA GLU A 239 -5.28 2.54 13.92
C GLU A 239 -4.61 1.79 15.08
N ASN A 240 -5.05 0.56 15.33
CA ASN A 240 -4.60 -0.25 16.46
C ASN A 240 -4.22 -1.70 16.07
N ALA A 241 -3.83 -1.96 14.81
CA ALA A 241 -3.47 -3.30 14.34
C ALA A 241 -2.11 -3.84 14.87
N GLY A 242 -1.70 -3.45 16.08
CA GLY A 242 -0.41 -3.86 16.63
C GLY A 242 -0.08 -3.37 18.04
N GLY A 243 -1.04 -2.83 18.79
CA GLY A 243 -0.81 -2.51 20.19
C GLY A 243 -0.90 -3.78 21.04
N MET A 244 0.20 -4.20 21.67
CA MET A 244 0.17 -5.25 22.67
C MET A 244 -0.45 -4.71 23.96
N ASN A 245 -1.46 -5.39 24.49
CA ASN A 245 -2.00 -5.10 25.81
C ASN A 245 -1.14 -5.84 26.85
N GLU A 246 -0.25 -5.09 27.52
CA GLU A 246 0.65 -5.64 28.54
C GLU A 246 -0.11 -6.25 29.72
N GLU A 247 -1.25 -5.67 30.11
CA GLU A 247 -2.09 -6.18 31.20
C GLU A 247 -2.71 -7.53 30.84
N LEU A 248 -3.21 -7.67 29.61
CA LEU A 248 -3.65 -8.97 29.08
C LEU A 248 -2.54 -9.99 29.16
N LEU A 249 -1.37 -9.65 28.63
CA LEU A 249 -0.26 -10.58 28.57
C LEU A 249 0.19 -11.02 29.96
N ASN A 250 0.28 -10.08 30.91
CA ASN A 250 0.66 -10.39 32.29
C ASN A 250 -0.36 -11.30 32.95
N TYR A 251 -1.65 -11.00 32.81
CA TYR A 251 -2.71 -11.82 33.38
C TYR A 251 -2.71 -13.25 32.82
N VAL A 252 -2.64 -13.43 31.50
CA VAL A 252 -2.64 -14.78 30.92
C VAL A 252 -1.34 -15.53 31.23
N LYS A 253 -0.20 -14.84 31.37
CA LYS A 253 1.07 -15.45 31.83
C LYS A 253 0.96 -15.92 33.30
N GLU A 254 0.44 -15.07 34.19
CA GLU A 254 0.30 -15.38 35.62
C GLU A 254 -0.71 -16.50 35.88
N ASN A 255 -1.74 -16.62 35.04
CA ASN A 255 -2.81 -17.60 35.19
C ASN A 255 -2.65 -18.84 34.29
N ASN A 256 -1.56 -18.96 33.53
CA ASN A 256 -1.24 -20.17 32.78
C ASN A 256 -0.84 -21.29 33.75
N THR A 257 -1.48 -22.46 33.63
CA THR A 257 -1.27 -23.64 34.48
C THR A 257 -0.62 -24.81 33.74
N GLY A 258 0.03 -24.53 32.61
CA GLY A 258 0.70 -25.49 31.74
C GLY A 258 0.16 -25.54 30.31
N GLU A 259 -0.75 -24.63 29.93
CA GLU A 259 -1.33 -24.61 28.59
C GLU A 259 -0.29 -24.26 27.51
N GLU A 260 -0.41 -24.91 26.34
CA GLU A 260 0.45 -24.69 25.18
C GLU A 260 0.33 -23.26 24.62
N TYR A 261 -0.88 -22.70 24.62
CA TYR A 261 -1.18 -21.35 24.16
C TYR A 261 -1.65 -20.48 25.35
N LEU A 262 -1.06 -19.29 25.49
CA LEU A 262 -1.45 -18.32 26.54
C LEU A 262 -2.89 -17.86 26.35
N PHE A 263 -3.30 -17.64 25.11
CA PHE A 263 -4.68 -17.36 24.71
C PHE A 263 -4.86 -17.62 23.21
N ALA A 264 -6.12 -17.65 22.77
CA ALA A 264 -6.54 -17.69 21.38
C ALA A 264 -7.20 -16.37 20.96
N THR A 265 -7.04 -15.96 19.70
CA THR A 265 -7.71 -14.77 19.15
C THR A 265 -8.10 -14.96 17.69
N SER A 266 -9.08 -14.19 17.21
CA SER A 266 -9.65 -14.33 15.86
C SER A 266 -8.84 -13.67 14.75
N SER A 267 -7.73 -12.96 15.02
CA SER A 267 -6.95 -12.32 13.95
C SER A 267 -5.45 -12.32 14.17
N TYR A 268 -4.71 -12.42 13.06
CA TYR A 268 -3.24 -12.31 13.04
C TYR A 268 -2.77 -10.95 13.55
N ASN A 269 -3.49 -9.88 13.24
CA ASN A 269 -3.11 -8.53 13.66
C ASN A 269 -3.13 -8.38 15.19
N THR A 270 -4.08 -9.05 15.85
CA THR A 270 -4.15 -9.09 17.32
C THR A 270 -3.06 -9.97 17.90
N ALA A 271 -2.78 -11.14 17.33
CA ALA A 271 -1.80 -12.09 17.85
C ALA A 271 -0.33 -11.64 17.65
N ALA A 272 -0.03 -10.97 16.53
CA ALA A 272 1.34 -10.74 16.08
C ALA A 272 2.26 -10.02 17.09
N PRO A 273 1.85 -8.92 17.76
CA PRO A 273 2.71 -8.25 18.74
C PRO A 273 3.13 -9.18 19.89
N TYR A 274 2.19 -9.96 20.42
CA TYR A 274 2.47 -10.92 21.50
C TYR A 274 3.45 -12.02 21.04
N MET A 275 3.30 -12.53 19.82
CA MET A 275 4.17 -13.58 19.29
C MET A 275 5.56 -13.07 18.94
N ILE A 276 5.66 -11.89 18.32
CA ILE A 276 6.93 -11.36 17.79
C ILE A 276 7.75 -10.69 18.88
N ASP A 277 7.12 -9.83 19.69
CA ASP A 277 7.85 -8.99 20.64
C ASP A 277 8.12 -9.74 21.96
N GLU A 278 7.19 -10.61 22.37
CA GLU A 278 7.22 -11.31 23.65
C GLU A 278 7.43 -12.82 23.53
N GLY A 279 7.49 -13.37 22.31
CA GLY A 279 7.64 -14.81 22.08
C GLY A 279 6.47 -15.62 22.64
N ALA A 280 5.31 -15.01 22.84
CA ALA A 280 4.14 -15.67 23.41
C ALA A 280 3.57 -16.70 22.42
N SER A 281 3.22 -17.88 22.92
CA SER A 281 2.44 -18.85 22.15
C SER A 281 0.98 -18.40 22.15
N VAL A 282 0.51 -17.90 21.00
CA VAL A 282 -0.87 -17.41 20.81
C VAL A 282 -1.51 -18.19 19.67
N MET A 283 -2.70 -18.73 19.92
CA MET A 283 -3.46 -19.47 18.93
C MET A 283 -4.28 -18.48 18.08
N ILE A 284 -4.27 -18.66 16.76
CA ILE A 284 -5.06 -17.84 15.84
C ILE A 284 -6.21 -18.69 15.32
N MET A 285 -7.44 -18.31 15.63
CA MET A 285 -8.63 -19.11 15.33
C MET A 285 -9.15 -18.92 13.90
N ASN A 286 -8.79 -17.81 13.24
CA ASN A 286 -9.30 -17.48 11.91
C ASN A 286 -8.19 -16.94 10.99
N GLY A 287 -8.57 -16.59 9.76
CA GLY A 287 -7.69 -15.99 8.73
C GLY A 287 -7.22 -14.56 9.02
N PHE A 288 -6.44 -13.99 8.10
CA PHE A 288 -5.91 -12.61 8.19
C PHE A 288 -6.99 -11.55 8.47
N SER A 289 -8.14 -11.66 7.79
CA SER A 289 -9.33 -10.80 7.97
C SER A 289 -10.35 -11.35 8.97
N GLY A 290 -10.02 -12.39 9.73
CA GLY A 290 -10.95 -13.03 10.66
C GLY A 290 -12.11 -13.81 9.99
N SER A 291 -12.09 -13.96 8.65
CA SER A 291 -13.19 -14.56 7.88
C SER A 291 -13.04 -16.05 7.64
N ASP A 292 -11.83 -16.61 7.75
CA ASP A 292 -11.60 -18.01 7.45
C ASP A 292 -11.98 -18.88 8.65
N GLN A 293 -12.82 -19.88 8.43
CA GLN A 293 -13.15 -20.89 9.42
C GLN A 293 -12.04 -21.94 9.45
N VAL A 294 -11.18 -21.86 10.47
CA VAL A 294 -10.06 -22.80 10.64
C VAL A 294 -10.41 -23.91 11.63
N TYR A 295 -11.24 -23.60 12.63
CA TYR A 295 -11.66 -24.53 13.68
C TYR A 295 -13.19 -24.63 13.78
N THR A 296 -13.68 -25.85 14.02
CA THR A 296 -15.07 -26.08 14.47
C THR A 296 -15.19 -25.94 15.99
N VAL A 297 -16.42 -25.91 16.50
CA VAL A 297 -16.67 -25.90 17.96
C VAL A 297 -16.07 -27.14 18.61
N GLU A 298 -16.25 -28.31 17.99
CA GLU A 298 -15.74 -29.59 18.52
C GLU A 298 -14.21 -29.61 18.61
N GLU A 299 -13.52 -29.03 17.63
CA GLU A 299 -12.05 -28.91 17.66
C GLU A 299 -11.60 -27.95 18.78
N ILE A 300 -12.31 -26.85 19.02
CA ILE A 300 -12.02 -25.94 20.13
C ILE A 300 -12.28 -26.64 21.48
N GLU A 301 -13.37 -27.37 21.62
CA GLU A 301 -13.67 -28.17 22.81
C GLU A 301 -12.56 -29.19 23.09
N GLU A 302 -12.10 -29.91 22.07
CA GLU A 302 -11.00 -30.87 22.20
C GLU A 302 -9.71 -30.19 22.67
N LEU A 303 -9.35 -29.03 22.11
CA LEU A 303 -8.17 -28.27 22.54
C LEU A 303 -8.25 -27.78 23.98
N VAL A 304 -9.45 -27.37 24.44
CA VAL A 304 -9.67 -26.99 25.83
C VAL A 304 -9.58 -28.23 26.75
N ALA A 305 -10.17 -29.36 26.34
CA ALA A 305 -10.12 -30.62 27.09
C ALA A 305 -8.70 -31.17 27.24
N GLU A 306 -7.88 -31.03 26.19
CA GLU A 306 -6.45 -31.40 26.21
C GLU A 306 -5.58 -30.44 27.03
N GLY A 307 -6.15 -29.33 27.51
CA GLY A 307 -5.42 -28.30 28.26
C GLY A 307 -4.45 -27.52 27.38
N LYS A 308 -4.71 -27.38 26.07
CA LYS A 308 -3.86 -26.59 25.17
C LYS A 308 -4.14 -25.11 25.21
N VAL A 309 -5.39 -24.71 25.47
CA VAL A 309 -5.81 -23.31 25.57
C VAL A 309 -7.05 -23.21 26.46
N LYS A 310 -7.18 -22.11 27.20
CA LYS A 310 -8.39 -21.82 28.01
C LYS A 310 -8.87 -20.38 27.95
N TYR A 311 -8.07 -19.48 27.39
CA TYR A 311 -8.37 -18.05 27.27
C TYR A 311 -8.62 -17.69 25.82
N PHE A 312 -9.69 -16.96 25.55
CA PHE A 312 -10.14 -16.59 24.20
C PHE A 312 -10.45 -15.09 24.14
N LEU A 313 -9.64 -14.34 23.40
CA LEU A 313 -9.82 -12.91 23.18
C LEU A 313 -10.63 -12.68 21.90
N ILE A 314 -11.89 -12.26 22.08
CA ILE A 314 -12.87 -12.09 21.01
C ILE A 314 -13.11 -10.60 20.76
N SER A 315 -12.94 -10.15 19.52
CA SER A 315 -13.20 -8.76 19.13
C SER A 315 -14.59 -8.61 18.52
N GLU A 316 -15.41 -7.70 19.06
CA GLU A 316 -16.75 -7.40 18.51
C GLU A 316 -16.69 -6.49 17.25
N ARG A 317 -15.55 -5.85 16.98
CA ARG A 317 -15.38 -4.83 15.93
C ARG A 317 -14.24 -5.12 14.92
N GLY A 318 -14.18 -6.35 14.41
CA GLY A 318 -13.13 -6.76 13.44
C GLY A 318 -13.32 -6.25 12.01
N PHE A 319 -12.21 -6.08 11.27
CA PHE A 319 -12.19 -5.84 9.82
C PHE A 319 -12.53 -7.12 9.05
N GLY A 320 -13.82 -7.40 8.90
CA GLY A 320 -14.29 -8.56 8.14
C GLY A 320 -15.68 -8.98 8.58
N ARG A 321 -16.43 -9.57 7.65
CA ARG A 321 -17.65 -10.28 8.02
C ARG A 321 -17.19 -11.48 8.86
N GLN A 322 -17.68 -11.51 10.10
CA GLN A 322 -17.37 -12.46 11.16
C GLN A 322 -17.38 -13.88 10.57
N GLY A 323 -16.19 -14.49 10.49
CA GLY A 323 -15.98 -15.73 9.76
C GLY A 323 -16.45 -16.96 10.51
N ASN A 324 -16.46 -16.90 11.84
CA ASN A 324 -16.75 -18.03 12.70
C ASN A 324 -17.79 -17.65 13.76
N ASP A 325 -18.99 -17.30 13.30
CA ASP A 325 -20.11 -16.92 14.17
C ASP A 325 -20.39 -18.04 15.17
N GLU A 326 -20.39 -19.31 14.75
CA GLU A 326 -20.68 -20.46 15.63
C GLU A 326 -19.65 -20.64 16.76
N VAL A 327 -18.34 -20.62 16.48
CA VAL A 327 -17.31 -20.69 17.54
C VAL A 327 -17.36 -19.46 18.43
N THR A 328 -17.57 -18.29 17.85
CA THR A 328 -17.62 -17.03 18.63
C THR A 328 -18.83 -17.00 19.56
N GLU A 329 -20.00 -17.41 19.07
CA GLU A 329 -21.23 -17.57 19.84
C GLU A 329 -21.03 -18.61 20.95
N TRP A 330 -20.50 -19.79 20.62
CA TRP A 330 -20.24 -20.83 21.61
C TRP A 330 -19.27 -20.38 22.72
N LEU A 331 -18.18 -19.68 22.36
CA LEU A 331 -17.23 -19.14 23.32
C LEU A 331 -17.86 -18.08 24.23
N THR A 332 -18.77 -17.27 23.68
CA THR A 332 -19.49 -16.24 24.43
C THR A 332 -20.54 -16.85 25.37
N GLU A 333 -21.18 -17.95 24.95
CA GLU A 333 -22.19 -18.65 25.76
C GLU A 333 -21.59 -19.53 26.87
N ASN A 334 -20.42 -20.15 26.63
CA ASN A 334 -19.80 -21.12 27.54
C ASN A 334 -18.59 -20.57 28.31
N GLY A 335 -18.11 -19.39 27.94
CA GLY A 335 -16.98 -18.73 28.59
C GLY A 335 -17.39 -17.85 29.77
N GLU A 336 -16.57 -17.88 30.83
CA GLU A 336 -16.60 -16.87 31.88
C GLU A 336 -15.90 -15.60 31.38
N GLU A 337 -16.64 -14.50 31.28
CA GLU A 337 -16.07 -13.20 30.93
C GLU A 337 -15.12 -12.72 32.05
N ILE A 338 -13.88 -12.42 31.66
CA ILE A 338 -12.88 -11.84 32.55
C ILE A 338 -12.92 -10.32 32.39
N THR A 339 -13.08 -9.61 33.50
CA THR A 339 -13.03 -8.15 33.57
C THR A 339 -11.88 -7.69 34.45
N PHE A 340 -11.33 -6.51 34.16
CA PHE A 340 -10.36 -5.84 35.04
C PHE A 340 -10.96 -4.60 35.68
N GLU A 341 -10.63 -4.37 36.95
CA GLU A 341 -10.88 -3.08 37.60
C GLU A 341 -9.71 -2.15 37.28
N GLU A 342 -9.96 -1.11 36.47
CA GLU A 342 -8.92 -0.12 36.14
C GLU A 342 -8.48 0.64 37.39
N SER A 343 -7.17 0.78 37.60
CA SER A 343 -6.64 1.76 38.55
C SER A 343 -6.82 3.18 38.01
N SER A 344 -8.00 3.74 38.28
CA SER A 344 -8.30 5.18 38.30
C SER A 344 -7.88 6.00 37.07
N SER A 345 -8.71 5.96 36.02
CA SER A 345 -9.02 7.17 35.26
C SER A 345 -10.53 7.29 35.00
N THR A 346 -11.04 8.50 35.08
CA THR A 346 -12.47 8.79 35.28
C THR A 346 -13.28 8.52 34.00
N ASN A 347 -13.93 7.36 33.89
CA ASN A 347 -15.24 7.22 33.23
C ASN A 347 -15.89 5.89 33.61
N SER A 348 -17.09 5.97 34.16
CA SER A 348 -17.92 4.84 34.55
C SER A 348 -18.59 4.24 33.32
N ASP A 349 -17.87 3.40 32.59
CA ASP A 349 -18.40 2.39 31.66
C ASP A 349 -17.58 1.12 31.89
N ASN A 350 -18.23 -0.04 32.09
CA ASN A 350 -17.53 -1.33 32.18
C ASN A 350 -16.72 -1.54 30.90
N GLN A 351 -15.39 -1.45 30.96
CA GLN A 351 -14.52 -1.61 29.80
C GLN A 351 -13.84 -2.98 29.81
N SER A 352 -14.17 -3.71 28.75
CA SER A 352 -13.55 -4.94 28.27
C SER A 352 -12.09 -4.69 27.84
N PHE A 353 -11.31 -5.76 27.64
CA PHE A 353 -9.86 -5.71 27.38
C PHE A 353 -9.48 -4.75 26.24
N GLY A 354 -9.05 -3.55 26.64
CA GLY A 354 -8.44 -2.54 25.78
C GLY A 354 -9.44 -1.70 24.97
N ASP A 355 -8.96 -0.52 24.59
CA ASP A 355 -9.52 0.57 23.78
C ASP A 355 -10.21 0.18 22.44
N ASN A 356 -10.46 -1.12 22.19
CA ASN A 356 -10.93 -1.71 20.93
C ASN A 356 -12.18 -2.60 21.05
N GLY A 357 -12.81 -2.74 22.22
CA GLY A 357 -14.03 -3.54 22.38
C GLY A 357 -13.82 -5.04 22.12
N SER A 358 -12.74 -5.60 22.69
CA SER A 358 -12.44 -7.04 22.65
C SER A 358 -12.52 -7.64 24.04
N THR A 359 -13.25 -8.73 24.20
CA THR A 359 -13.54 -9.38 25.49
C THR A 359 -12.76 -10.68 25.66
N LEU A 360 -12.18 -10.89 26.84
CA LEU A 360 -11.49 -12.12 27.19
C LEU A 360 -12.46 -13.07 27.88
N TYR A 361 -12.61 -14.26 27.32
CA TYR A 361 -13.39 -15.35 27.89
C TYR A 361 -12.45 -16.44 28.40
N LYS A 362 -12.75 -16.98 29.58
CA LYS A 362 -12.13 -18.20 30.10
C LYS A 362 -13.10 -19.36 29.94
N VAL A 363 -12.71 -20.39 29.20
CA VAL A 363 -13.52 -21.59 29.02
C VAL A 363 -12.92 -22.72 29.85
N THR A 364 -13.77 -23.37 30.65
CA THR A 364 -13.40 -24.59 31.37
C THR A 364 -14.47 -25.64 31.10
N LEU A 365 -14.08 -26.75 30.49
CA LEU A 365 -14.96 -27.90 30.40
C LEU A 365 -15.03 -28.55 31.78
N SER A 366 -16.25 -28.68 32.31
CA SER A 366 -16.45 -29.46 33.52
C SER A 366 -16.03 -30.89 33.22
N GLU A 367 -15.17 -31.48 34.08
CA GLU A 367 -14.90 -32.91 34.02
C GLU A 367 -16.25 -33.63 34.02
N GLY A 368 -16.59 -34.22 32.87
CA GLY A 368 -17.83 -34.95 32.73
C GLY A 368 -17.94 -35.96 33.85
N GLY A 369 -18.95 -35.78 34.70
CA GLY A 369 -19.39 -36.83 35.59
C GLY A 369 -19.57 -38.08 34.74
N SER A 370 -18.78 -39.10 35.03
CA SER A 370 -18.98 -40.45 34.53
C SER A 370 -20.42 -40.86 34.86
N GLY A 371 -21.30 -40.74 33.87
CA GLY A 371 -22.65 -41.29 33.92
C GLY A 371 -22.56 -42.81 33.91
N ASN A 372 -22.31 -43.39 35.08
CA ASN A 372 -22.78 -44.72 35.41
C ASN A 372 -24.30 -44.64 35.57
N GLU A 373 -25.05 -45.14 34.60
CA GLU A 373 -26.06 -46.21 34.71
C GLU A 373 -26.85 -46.40 33.42
#